data_AF-A0A2M8GED8-F1
#
_entry.id   AF-A0A2M8GED8-F1
#
_cell.length_a   1.000
_cell.length_b   1.000
_cell.length_c   1.000
_cell.angle_alpha   90.00
_cell.angle_beta   90.00
_cell.angle_gamma   90.00
#
_symmetry.space_group_name_H-M   'P 1'
#
loop_
_entity.id
_entity.type
_entity.pdbx_description
1 polymer ?
#
loop_
_entity_poly.entity_id
_entity_poly.type
_entity_poly.pdbx_seq_one_letter_code
_entity_poly.pdbx_strand_id
1 'polypeptide(L)'
;MPLDKCKDCGHEYLLAFSCKRRHFCPSCHQKRVVEFGEWLCMDVLKKVPHRHFVFSIPKILRRYFMYDRKLLADPRLREDKPEPLCLGIPEGLSPRGGPRK
;
A
#
# COMPACT_ATOMS: atom_id res chain seq x y z
N MET A 1 -1.60 -5.35 -25.37
CA MET A 1 -2.96 -5.85 -25.05
C MET A 1 -2.97 -7.33 -25.34
N PRO A 2 -3.48 -8.20 -24.45
CA PRO A 2 -3.54 -9.63 -24.73
C PRO A 2 -4.68 -9.92 -25.69
N LEU A 3 -4.35 -10.70 -26.71
CA LEU A 3 -5.29 -11.26 -27.66
C LEU A 3 -5.34 -12.75 -27.34
N ASP A 4 -6.54 -13.24 -26.99
CA ASP A 4 -6.76 -14.68 -26.87
C ASP A 4 -7.29 -15.17 -28.22
N LYS A 5 -6.66 -16.24 -28.74
CA LYS A 5 -7.04 -16.85 -30.02
C LYS A 5 -7.79 -18.14 -29.74
N CYS A 6 -9.05 -18.19 -30.17
CA CYS A 6 -9.80 -19.44 -30.16
C CYS A 6 -9.14 -20.44 -31.12
N LYS A 7 -8.78 -21.63 -30.62
CA LYS A 7 -8.09 -22.66 -31.41
C LYS A 7 -8.98 -23.28 -32.49
N ASP A 8 -10.30 -23.19 -32.34
CA ASP A 8 -11.27 -23.81 -33.24
C ASP A 8 -11.77 -22.87 -34.35
N CYS A 9 -11.84 -21.55 -34.11
CA CYS A 9 -12.37 -20.59 -35.07
C CYS A 9 -11.39 -19.46 -35.48
N GLY A 10 -10.19 -19.42 -34.90
CA GLY A 10 -9.14 -18.45 -35.27
C GLY A 10 -9.45 -16.99 -34.92
N HIS A 11 -10.61 -16.71 -34.33
CA HIS A 11 -11.04 -15.37 -34.00
C HIS A 11 -10.25 -14.83 -32.80
N GLU A 12 -9.72 -13.61 -32.95
CA GLU A 12 -9.02 -12.89 -31.89
C GLU A 12 -10.04 -12.13 -31.04
N TYR A 13 -9.99 -12.34 -29.72
CA TYR A 13 -10.81 -11.59 -28.77
C TYR A 13 -9.92 -10.71 -27.89
N LEU A 14 -10.35 -9.46 -27.69
CA LEU A 14 -9.75 -8.56 -26.71
C LEU A 14 -10.21 -8.99 -25.31
N LEU A 15 -9.31 -9.61 -24.55
CA LEU A 15 -9.63 -10.01 -23.17
C LEU A 15 -9.51 -8.79 -22.25
N ALA A 16 -10.64 -8.29 -21.77
CA ALA A 16 -10.66 -7.19 -20.80
C ALA A 16 -10.05 -7.66 -19.47
N PHE A 17 -8.88 -7.13 -19.11
CA PHE A 17 -8.30 -7.39 -17.81
C PHE A 17 -9.07 -6.68 -16.70
N SER A 18 -9.60 -7.45 -15.75
CA SER A 18 -10.02 -6.91 -14.46
C SER A 18 -8.78 -6.65 -13.60
N CYS A 19 -8.63 -5.42 -13.08
CA CYS A 19 -7.48 -5.06 -12.24
C CYS A 19 -7.43 -5.85 -10.92
N LYS A 20 -8.55 -6.49 -10.50
CA LYS A 20 -8.69 -7.29 -9.27
C LYS A 20 -7.97 -6.70 -8.05
N ARG A 21 -8.04 -5.38 -7.86
CA ARG A 21 -7.38 -4.67 -6.76
C ARG A 21 -5.84 -4.59 -6.81
N ARG A 22 -5.19 -5.10 -7.85
CA ARG A 22 -3.72 -5.22 -7.94
C ARG A 22 -3.01 -3.93 -8.38
N HIS A 23 -3.70 -2.79 -8.32
CA HIS A 23 -3.15 -1.47 -8.70
C HIS A 23 -2.64 -1.36 -10.16
N PHE A 24 -2.97 -2.29 -11.05
CA PHE A 24 -2.56 -2.25 -12.47
C PHE A 24 -3.31 -1.23 -13.33
N CYS A 25 -4.56 -0.92 -12.99
CA CYS A 25 -5.35 0.07 -13.73
C CYS A 25 -5.24 1.43 -13.03
N PRO A 26 -4.72 2.48 -13.70
CA PRO A 26 -4.55 3.80 -13.09
C PRO A 26 -5.89 4.41 -12.62
N SER A 27 -6.97 4.20 -13.38
CA SER A 27 -8.31 4.70 -13.00
C SER A 27 -8.85 4.04 -11.73
N CYS A 28 -8.77 2.70 -11.62
CA CYS A 28 -9.18 1.99 -10.42
C CYS A 28 -8.26 2.27 -9.23
N HIS A 29 -6.97 2.49 -9.48
CA HIS A 29 -6.01 2.83 -8.44
C HIS A 29 -6.30 4.22 -7.87
N GLN A 30 -6.48 5.23 -8.73
CA GLN A 30 -6.72 6.60 -8.31
C GLN A 30 -7.99 6.72 -7.46
N LYS A 31 -9.09 6.08 -7.89
CA LYS A 31 -10.35 6.09 -7.14
C LYS A 31 -10.15 5.61 -5.69
N ARG A 32 -9.33 4.59 -5.50
CA ARG A 32 -9.05 4.04 -4.17
C ARG A 32 -8.12 4.89 -3.34
N VAL A 33 -7.16 5.56 -3.96
CA VAL A 33 -6.28 6.48 -3.25
C VAL A 33 -7.14 7.62 -2.66
N VAL A 34 -8.13 8.11 -3.41
CA VAL A 34 -9.09 9.10 -2.91
C VAL A 34 -9.95 8.54 -1.78
N GLU A 35 -10.63 7.40 -1.99
CA GLU A 35 -11.46 6.76 -0.95
C GLU A 35 -10.66 6.48 0.34
N PHE A 36 -9.41 6.04 0.20
CA PHE A 36 -8.52 5.78 1.32
C PHE A 36 -8.09 7.06 2.05
N GLY A 37 -7.84 8.14 1.31
CA GLY A 37 -7.51 9.45 1.87
C GLY A 37 -8.67 10.04 2.68
N GLU A 38 -9.90 9.92 2.18
CA GLU A 38 -11.10 10.34 2.91
C GLU A 38 -11.26 9.56 4.22
N TRP A 39 -11.13 8.23 4.16
CA TRP A 39 -11.18 7.37 5.35
C TRP A 39 -10.09 7.70 6.37
N LEU A 40 -8.85 7.93 5.90
CA LEU A 40 -7.75 8.35 6.76
C LEU A 40 -8.09 9.64 7.54
N CYS A 41 -8.62 10.64 6.84
CA CYS A 41 -8.95 11.93 7.45
C CYS A 41 -10.14 11.86 8.41
N MET A 42 -11.13 10.99 8.13
CA MET A 42 -12.36 10.90 8.94
C MET A 42 -12.24 9.97 10.14
N ASP A 43 -11.59 8.81 9.98
CA ASP A 43 -11.64 7.74 10.97
C ASP A 43 -10.30 7.45 11.67
N VAL A 44 -9.17 7.88 11.09
CA VAL A 44 -7.83 7.47 11.55
C VAL A 44 -7.04 8.65 12.14
N LEU A 45 -6.95 9.75 11.41
CA LEU A 45 -6.08 10.87 11.73
C LEU A 45 -6.75 11.81 12.75
N LYS A 46 -6.09 12.00 13.88
CA LYS A 46 -6.44 13.08 14.81
C LYS A 46 -6.10 14.44 14.20
N LYS A 47 -6.81 15.49 14.62
CA LYS A 47 -6.53 16.91 14.27
C LYS A 47 -5.27 17.42 14.97
N VAL A 48 -4.13 16.82 14.66
CA VAL A 48 -2.80 17.22 15.15
C VAL A 48 -1.87 17.40 13.94
N PRO A 49 -0.81 18.22 14.05
CA PRO A 49 0.16 18.34 12.97
C PRO A 49 0.89 17.01 12.77
N HIS A 50 0.65 16.36 11.63
CA HIS A 50 1.34 15.12 11.25
C HIS A 50 2.60 15.44 10.43
N ARG A 51 3.71 14.77 10.74
CA ARG A 51 4.95 14.84 9.94
C ARG A 51 5.22 13.45 9.35
N HIS A 52 5.28 13.37 8.02
CA HIS A 52 5.63 12.14 7.33
C HIS A 52 7.16 11.97 7.33
N PHE A 53 7.64 10.89 7.94
CA PHE A 53 9.05 10.50 7.89
C PHE A 53 9.23 9.35 6.90
N VAL A 54 10.12 9.54 5.92
CA VAL A 54 10.46 8.51 4.93
C VAL A 54 11.84 7.97 5.27
N PHE A 55 11.89 6.74 5.77
CA PHE A 55 13.15 6.03 6.02
C PHE A 55 13.60 5.35 4.74
N SER A 56 14.61 5.93 4.08
CA SER A 56 15.21 5.30 2.90
C SER A 56 16.34 4.35 3.32
N ILE A 57 16.35 3.14 2.76
CA ILE A 57 17.45 2.19 2.98
C ILE A 57 18.65 2.61 2.09
N PRO A 58 19.82 2.92 2.69
CA PRO A 58 21.05 3.23 1.94
C PRO A 58 21.39 2.14 0.93
N LYS A 59 21.89 2.52 -0.25
CA LYS A 59 22.13 1.57 -1.37
C LYS A 59 22.99 0.37 -0.97
N ILE A 60 24.02 0.59 -0.16
CA ILE A 60 24.95 -0.44 0.33
C ILE A 60 24.21 -1.49 1.18
N LEU A 61 23.27 -1.05 2.01
CA LEU A 61 22.55 -1.92 2.93
C LEU A 61 21.42 -2.72 2.27
N ARG A 62 20.94 -2.30 1.08
CA ARG A 62 19.83 -2.98 0.38
C ARG A 62 20.12 -4.46 0.12
N ARG A 63 21.38 -4.81 -0.19
CA ARG A 63 21.77 -6.20 -0.44
C ARG A 63 21.65 -7.04 0.84
N TYR A 64 22.06 -6.50 1.98
CA TYR A 64 21.96 -7.19 3.27
C TYR A 64 20.49 -7.42 3.67
N PHE A 65 19.62 -6.42 3.52
CA PHE A 65 18.18 -6.57 3.78
C PHE A 65 17.44 -7.44 2.76
N MET A 66 17.99 -7.60 1.55
CA MET A 66 17.42 -8.50 0.54
C MET A 66 17.60 -9.97 0.94
N TYR A 67 18.76 -10.33 1.50
CA TYR A 67 19.07 -11.70 1.94
C TYR A 67 18.54 -11.99 3.35
N ASP A 68 18.58 -11.01 4.25
CA ASP A 68 18.05 -11.15 5.61
C ASP A 68 17.00 -10.08 5.93
N ARG A 69 15.75 -10.41 5.62
CA ARG A 69 14.60 -9.53 5.87
C ARG A 69 14.32 -9.31 7.35
N LYS A 70 14.82 -10.16 8.26
CA LYS A 70 14.56 -10.04 9.70
C LYS A 70 15.21 -8.78 10.27
N LEU A 71 16.28 -8.31 9.65
CA LEU A 71 16.98 -7.08 10.04
C LEU A 71 16.10 -5.83 9.89
N LEU A 72 15.07 -5.83 9.03
CA LEU A 72 14.13 -4.69 8.92
C LEU A 72 13.20 -4.57 10.13
N ALA A 73 13.00 -5.66 10.88
CA ALA A 73 12.21 -5.67 12.10
C ALA A 73 13.07 -5.39 13.34
N ASP A 74 14.40 -5.27 13.18
CA ASP A 74 15.31 -5.08 14.30
C ASP A 74 15.17 -3.64 14.85
N PRO A 75 14.71 -3.46 16.09
CA PRO A 75 14.51 -2.15 16.69
C PRO A 75 15.82 -1.38 16.90
N ARG A 76 16.99 -2.03 16.86
CA ARG A 76 18.30 -1.37 17.03
C ARG A 76 18.71 -0.52 15.83
N LEU A 77 18.11 -0.73 14.66
CA LEU A 77 18.34 0.10 13.47
C LEU A 77 17.38 1.29 13.39
N ARG A 78 16.49 1.47 14.38
CA ARG A 78 15.56 2.61 14.48
C ARG A 78 16.12 3.63 15.48
N GLU A 79 17.20 4.32 15.11
CA GLU A 79 17.74 5.41 15.94
C GLU A 79 16.89 6.70 15.86
N ASP A 80 15.95 6.79 14.92
CA ASP A 80 15.00 7.88 14.86
C ASP A 80 13.84 7.66 15.84
N LYS A 81 14.06 8.04 17.11
CA LYS A 81 13.00 8.19 18.12
C LYS A 81 12.42 9.60 18.03
N PRO A 82 11.33 9.85 17.28
CA PRO A 82 10.55 11.06 17.52
C PRO A 82 9.98 10.96 18.94
N GLU A 83 10.26 11.95 19.77
CA GLU A 83 9.66 12.07 21.10
C GLU A 83 8.13 12.00 20.99
N PRO A 84 7.47 11.07 21.69
CA PRO A 84 6.05 10.86 21.55
C PRO A 84 5.29 11.83 22.45
N LEU A 85 5.18 13.11 22.05
CA LEU A 85 4.08 13.94 22.52
C LEU A 85 2.86 13.67 21.63
N CYS A 86 2.12 12.61 21.99
CA CYS A 86 0.65 12.54 22.02
C CYS A 86 0.23 11.07 22.19
N LEU A 87 0.14 10.64 23.45
CA LEU A 87 -0.46 9.38 23.86
C LEU A 87 -1.93 9.27 23.38
N GLY A 88 -2.32 8.06 22.99
CA GLY A 88 -3.70 7.59 23.01
C GLY A 88 -4.31 7.28 21.64
N ILE A 89 -3.92 6.19 20.97
CA ILE A 89 -4.77 5.60 19.93
C ILE A 89 -5.62 4.52 20.63
N PRO A 90 -6.97 4.59 20.64
CA PRO A 90 -7.78 3.50 21.15
C PRO A 90 -7.63 2.27 20.24
N GLU A 91 -7.36 1.12 20.85
CA GLU A 91 -7.31 -0.18 20.18
C GLU A 91 -8.71 -0.54 19.67
N GLY A 92 -8.89 -0.64 18.35
CA GLY A 92 -10.19 -0.98 17.76
C GLY A 92 -10.37 -0.65 16.28
N LEU A 93 -9.38 -0.04 15.61
CA LEU A 93 -9.48 0.27 14.18
C LEU A 93 -9.13 -0.95 13.32
N SER A 94 -10.03 -1.93 13.29
CA SER A 94 -9.99 -2.96 12.25
C SER A 94 -10.19 -2.27 10.89
N PRO A 95 -9.31 -2.49 9.90
CA PRO A 95 -9.47 -1.92 8.57
C PRO A 95 -10.72 -2.54 7.97
N ARG A 96 -11.87 -1.85 8.05
CA ARG A 96 -13.08 -2.27 7.34
C ARG A 96 -12.70 -2.34 5.87
N GLY A 97 -12.62 -3.58 5.37
CA GLY A 97 -12.27 -3.86 3.99
C GLY A 97 -13.15 -3.04 3.06
N GLY A 98 -12.52 -2.20 2.25
CA GLY A 98 -13.20 -1.40 1.23
C GLY A 98 -14.10 -2.26 0.34
N PRO A 99 -15.15 -1.65 -0.23
CA PRO A 99 -16.39 -2.32 -0.64
C PRO A 99 -16.08 -3.50 -1.55
N ARG A 100 -16.31 -4.74 -1.08
CA ARG A 100 -16.27 -5.94 -1.94
C ARG A 100 -17.37 -5.80 -2.99
N LYS A 101 -17.01 -5.23 -4.14
CA LYS A 101 -17.68 -5.44 -5.41
C LYS A 101 -16.78 -6.36 -6.23
#